data_AF-A0A4R7UZG6-F1
#
_entry.id   AF-A0A4R7UZG6-F1
#
_cell.length_a   1.000
_cell.length_b   1.000
_cell.length_c   1.000
_cell.angle_alpha   90.00
_cell.angle_beta   90.00
_cell.angle_gamma   90.00
#
_symmetry.space_group_name_H-M   'P 1'
#
loop_
_entity.id
_entity.type
_entity.pdbx_description
1 polymer ?
#
loop_
_entity_poly.entity_id
_entity_poly.type
_entity_poly.pdbx_seq_one_letter_code
_entity_poly.pdbx_strand_id
1 'polypeptide(L)'
;MRHGGILIEANDSEGEAMKKHTTNNQSLSADVSACSTVAVDLAKRVFQVAGEDALGLLIFEERIKSREAFQVFLRELPPSVTVLVETGPGAQAWARLLQMQGNPVRILPAQLVASHRSGPKNDRNDALAILRAGRDCKISAVPIKSAAAMAMQALHRARQGYVRR
;
A
#
# COMPACT_ATOMS: atom_id res chain seq x y z
N MET A 1 -28.47 69.49 -19.28
CA MET A 1 -28.63 68.22 -18.55
C MET A 1 -27.48 67.29 -18.93
N ARG A 2 -26.62 66.96 -17.96
CA ARG A 2 -25.76 65.75 -17.78
C ARG A 2 -25.10 65.15 -19.04
N HIS A 3 -23.80 65.36 -19.27
CA HIS A 3 -22.62 64.58 -18.78
C HIS A 3 -22.62 63.06 -19.05
N GLY A 4 -21.69 62.62 -19.91
CA GLY A 4 -20.62 61.65 -19.53
C GLY A 4 -20.75 60.16 -19.92
N GLY A 5 -19.61 59.58 -20.36
CA GLY A 5 -19.25 58.15 -20.23
C GLY A 5 -19.31 57.35 -21.53
N ILE A 6 -18.24 57.19 -22.31
CA ILE A 6 -17.08 56.25 -22.16
C ILE A 6 -17.44 54.77 -22.37
N LEU A 7 -16.80 54.24 -23.42
CA LEU A 7 -16.61 52.86 -23.88
C LEU A 7 -16.30 51.86 -22.75
N ILE A 8 -17.00 50.72 -22.75
CA ILE A 8 -16.55 49.50 -22.05
C ILE A 8 -16.80 48.31 -22.99
N GLU A 9 -15.70 47.71 -23.45
CA GLU A 9 -15.68 46.41 -24.11
C GLU A 9 -16.13 45.33 -23.12
N ALA A 10 -17.10 44.51 -23.52
CA ALA A 10 -17.48 43.32 -22.78
C ALA A 10 -16.44 42.22 -23.08
N ASN A 11 -15.60 41.97 -22.09
CA ASN A 11 -14.61 40.90 -22.07
C ASN A 11 -15.35 39.57 -21.80
N ASP A 12 -15.50 38.73 -22.83
CA ASP A 12 -15.96 37.35 -22.71
C ASP A 12 -14.99 36.59 -21.80
N SER A 13 -15.44 36.36 -20.58
CA SER A 13 -14.71 35.64 -19.54
C SER A 13 -15.37 34.27 -19.33
N GLU A 14 -14.51 33.28 -19.15
CA GLU A 14 -14.76 31.98 -18.51
C GLU A 14 -15.12 30.80 -19.41
N GLY A 15 -14.08 30.06 -19.77
CA GLY A 15 -14.20 28.71 -20.33
C GLY A 15 -12.89 27.93 -20.47
N GLU A 16 -11.79 28.30 -19.81
CA GLU A 16 -10.55 27.51 -19.86
C GLU A 16 -10.63 26.36 -18.83
N ALA A 17 -11.06 25.18 -19.30
CA ALA A 17 -11.04 23.95 -18.52
C ALA A 17 -9.59 23.59 -18.12
N MET A 18 -9.23 23.92 -16.88
CA MET A 18 -7.92 23.63 -16.31
C MET A 18 -7.75 22.11 -16.14
N LYS A 19 -7.09 21.47 -17.12
CA LYS A 19 -6.48 20.14 -16.99
C LYS A 19 -5.50 20.17 -15.83
N LYS A 20 -5.89 19.62 -14.68
CA LYS A 20 -4.97 19.35 -13.56
C LYS A 20 -4.14 18.12 -13.88
N HIS A 21 -3.16 18.28 -14.77
CA HIS A 21 -1.98 17.45 -14.77
C HIS A 21 -1.02 18.05 -13.75
N THR A 22 -1.04 17.54 -12.53
CA THR A 22 -0.05 17.90 -11.52
C THR A 22 0.68 16.63 -11.09
N THR A 23 1.90 16.52 -11.61
CA THR A 23 3.00 15.71 -11.11
C THR A 23 3.15 15.94 -9.61
N ASN A 24 2.73 14.96 -8.80
CA ASN A 24 2.55 15.09 -7.36
C ASN A 24 3.47 14.11 -6.62
N ASN A 25 4.79 14.37 -6.63
CA ASN A 25 5.76 13.53 -5.90
C ASN A 25 6.15 14.11 -4.52
N GLN A 26 5.82 15.38 -4.23
CA GLN A 26 6.16 16.02 -2.95
C GLN A 26 5.13 15.78 -1.83
N SER A 27 3.86 15.55 -2.14
CA SER A 27 2.80 15.32 -1.13
C SER A 27 2.94 13.96 -0.45
N LEU A 28 3.20 12.90 -1.23
CA LEU A 28 3.28 11.54 -0.72
C LEU A 28 4.37 11.36 0.36
N SER A 29 5.51 12.04 0.21
CA SER A 29 6.61 12.02 1.19
C SER A 29 6.19 12.58 2.57
N ALA A 30 5.40 13.66 2.57
CA ALA A 30 4.86 14.24 3.80
C ALA A 30 3.78 13.34 4.42
N ASP A 31 2.90 12.77 3.57
CA ASP A 31 1.80 11.90 3.99
C ASP A 31 2.32 10.58 4.60
N VAL A 32 3.37 10.01 4.02
CA VAL A 32 4.03 8.80 4.52
C VAL A 32 4.72 9.04 5.86
N SER A 33 5.29 10.23 6.08
CA SER A 33 5.96 10.58 7.34
C SER A 33 5.02 10.66 8.54
N ALA A 34 3.72 10.90 8.30
CA ALA A 34 2.69 10.93 9.34
C ALA A 34 2.13 9.53 9.67
N CYS A 35 2.48 8.50 8.89
CA CYS A 35 1.94 7.16 9.09
C CYS A 35 2.65 6.44 10.25
N SER A 36 1.87 5.67 11.00
CA SER A 36 2.40 4.65 11.93
C SER A 36 2.51 3.28 11.24
N THR A 37 1.59 3.01 10.31
CA THR A 37 1.39 1.70 9.71
C THR A 37 1.05 1.84 8.23
N VAL A 38 1.63 0.98 7.40
CA VAL A 38 1.35 0.92 5.96
C VAL A 38 0.98 -0.51 5.59
N ALA A 39 -0.15 -0.69 4.94
CA ALA A 39 -0.53 -1.95 4.31
C ALA A 39 -0.13 -1.99 2.84
N VAL A 40 0.25 -3.17 2.37
CA VAL A 40 0.52 -3.44 0.96
C VAL A 40 -0.25 -4.69 0.51
N ASP A 41 -1.15 -4.52 -0.44
CA ASP A 41 -1.67 -5.62 -1.25
C ASP A 41 -0.72 -5.87 -2.44
N LEU A 42 -0.21 -7.11 -2.52
CA LEU A 42 0.86 -7.51 -3.44
C LEU A 42 0.29 -8.19 -4.68
N ALA A 43 0.52 -7.61 -5.86
CA ALA A 43 0.37 -8.31 -7.13
C ALA A 43 1.69 -8.40 -7.92
N LYS A 44 1.64 -9.03 -9.10
CA LYS A 44 2.86 -9.26 -9.91
C LYS A 44 3.55 -7.96 -10.36
N ARG A 45 2.78 -6.92 -10.67
CA ARG A 45 3.29 -5.67 -11.26
C ARG A 45 2.66 -4.40 -10.70
N VAL A 46 1.55 -4.54 -10.00
CA VAL A 46 0.79 -3.42 -9.45
C VAL A 46 0.61 -3.69 -7.96
N PHE A 47 0.72 -2.65 -7.16
CA PHE A 47 0.69 -2.71 -5.71
C PHE A 47 -0.31 -1.68 -5.23
N GLN A 48 -1.22 -2.08 -4.36
CA GLN A 48 -2.08 -1.13 -3.68
C GLN A 48 -1.53 -0.91 -2.28
N VAL A 49 -1.26 0.34 -1.94
CA VAL A 49 -0.76 0.76 -0.64
C VAL A 49 -1.78 1.64 0.07
N ALA A 50 -1.84 1.52 1.38
CA ALA A 50 -2.65 2.38 2.23
C ALA A 50 -1.90 2.63 3.55
N GLY A 51 -1.86 3.89 3.99
CA GLY A 51 -1.19 4.30 5.22
C GLY A 51 -2.16 4.87 6.24
N GLU A 52 -1.92 4.58 7.51
CA GLU A 52 -2.71 5.11 8.63
C GLU A 52 -1.83 5.66 9.75
N ASP A 53 -2.39 6.61 10.50
CA ASP A 53 -1.77 7.14 11.71
C ASP A 53 -1.85 6.15 12.89
N ALA A 54 -1.40 6.55 14.07
CA ALA A 54 -1.44 5.70 15.27
C ALA A 54 -2.86 5.46 15.83
N LEU A 55 -3.84 6.27 15.42
CA LEU A 55 -5.26 6.14 15.80
C LEU A 55 -6.04 5.28 14.80
N GLY A 56 -5.39 4.83 13.72
CA GLY A 56 -6.02 4.08 12.64
C GLY A 56 -6.84 4.94 11.68
N LEU A 57 -6.58 6.25 11.63
CA LEU A 57 -7.14 7.13 10.61
C LEU A 57 -6.34 6.97 9.32
N LEU A 58 -7.04 6.74 8.21
CA LEU A 58 -6.43 6.61 6.89
C LEU A 58 -5.84 7.96 6.47
N ILE A 59 -4.54 7.98 6.19
CA ILE A 59 -3.82 9.18 5.72
C ILE A 59 -3.77 9.19 4.20
N PHE A 60 -3.37 8.07 3.59
CA PHE A 60 -3.24 7.97 2.14
C PHE A 60 -3.64 6.59 1.62
N GLU A 61 -3.94 6.54 0.33
CA GLU A 61 -4.15 5.33 -0.43
C GLU A 61 -3.66 5.55 -1.86
N GLU A 62 -2.82 4.64 -2.38
CA GLU A 62 -2.24 4.79 -3.71
C GLU A 62 -2.06 3.45 -4.44
N ARG A 63 -2.22 3.49 -5.76
CA ARG A 63 -1.93 2.39 -6.67
C ARG A 63 -0.59 2.60 -7.37
N ILE A 64 0.42 1.85 -6.98
CA ILE A 64 1.77 1.88 -7.57
C ILE A 64 1.84 0.88 -8.72
N LYS A 65 2.19 1.34 -9.93
CA LYS A 65 2.03 0.60 -11.19
C LYS A 65 3.25 -0.17 -11.67
N SER A 66 4.38 -0.10 -10.97
CA SER A 66 5.60 -0.86 -11.31
C SER A 66 6.33 -1.35 -10.07
N ARG A 67 7.17 -2.38 -10.27
CA ARG A 67 7.98 -2.95 -9.18
C ARG A 67 9.07 -1.97 -8.75
N GLU A 68 9.62 -1.23 -9.69
CA GLU A 68 10.69 -0.26 -9.47
C GLU A 68 10.18 0.92 -8.64
N ALA A 69 9.01 1.46 -8.99
CA ALA A 69 8.37 2.52 -8.21
C ALA A 69 8.01 2.03 -6.79
N PHE A 70 7.54 0.79 -6.67
CA PHE A 70 7.26 0.21 -5.37
C PHE A 70 8.52 0.05 -4.50
N GLN A 71 9.66 -0.33 -5.10
CA GLN A 71 10.94 -0.38 -4.37
C GLN A 71 11.41 1.00 -3.90
N VAL A 72 11.19 2.04 -4.71
CA VAL A 72 11.48 3.42 -4.32
C VAL A 72 10.58 3.82 -3.14
N PHE A 73 9.28 3.60 -3.24
CA PHE A 73 8.33 3.87 -2.16
C PHE A 73 8.73 3.17 -0.85
N LEU A 74 9.07 1.88 -0.88
CA LEU A 74 9.49 1.15 0.33
C LEU A 74 10.79 1.70 0.94
N ARG A 75 11.71 2.25 0.12
CA ARG A 75 12.96 2.86 0.61
C ARG A 75 12.74 4.21 1.27
N GLU A 76 11.68 4.91 0.89
CA GLU A 76 11.31 6.22 1.45
C GLU A 76 10.50 6.08 2.75
N LEU A 77 10.05 4.88 3.11
CA LEU A 77 9.35 4.63 4.37
C LEU A 77 10.27 4.92 5.58
N PRO A 78 9.83 5.76 6.53
CA PRO A 78 10.55 5.95 7.79
C PRO A 78 10.72 4.61 8.53
N PRO A 79 11.87 4.37 9.21
CA PRO A 79 12.11 3.12 9.94
C PRO A 79 11.08 2.80 11.04
N SER A 80 10.37 3.82 11.55
CA SER A 80 9.31 3.67 12.56
C SER A 80 8.02 3.09 12.00
N VAL A 81 7.81 3.12 10.68
CA VAL A 81 6.58 2.64 10.05
C VAL A 81 6.54 1.12 10.06
N THR A 82 5.48 0.56 10.63
CA THR A 82 5.21 -0.88 10.54
C THR A 82 4.57 -1.21 9.19
N VAL A 83 5.16 -2.15 8.46
CA VAL A 83 4.61 -2.60 7.17
C VAL A 83 3.82 -3.90 7.36
N LEU A 84 2.58 -3.88 6.88
CA LEU A 84 1.68 -5.02 6.86
C LEU A 84 1.55 -5.57 5.45
N VAL A 85 1.71 -6.88 5.30
CA VAL A 85 1.43 -7.60 4.06
C VAL A 85 0.62 -8.84 4.40
N GLU A 86 -0.22 -9.33 3.50
CA GLU A 86 -0.87 -10.63 3.70
C GLU A 86 -0.05 -11.79 3.14
N THR A 87 -0.38 -13.02 3.56
CA THR A 87 0.21 -14.22 2.98
C THR A 87 -0.17 -14.34 1.51
N GLY A 88 0.81 -14.23 0.64
CA GLY A 88 0.62 -14.40 -0.79
C GLY A 88 1.94 -14.62 -1.53
N PRO A 89 1.89 -14.81 -2.86
CA PRO A 89 3.08 -14.86 -3.69
C PRO A 89 3.95 -13.61 -3.48
N GLY A 90 5.22 -13.81 -3.12
CA GLY A 90 6.17 -12.72 -2.93
C GLY A 90 6.17 -12.06 -1.53
N ALA A 91 5.17 -12.31 -0.67
CA ALA A 91 5.09 -11.71 0.67
C ALA A 91 6.36 -11.94 1.50
N GLN A 92 6.86 -13.19 1.52
CA GLN A 92 8.09 -13.55 2.23
C GLN A 92 9.34 -12.87 1.65
N ALA A 93 9.39 -12.63 0.34
CA ALA A 93 10.53 -11.96 -0.28
C ALA A 93 10.57 -10.47 0.07
N TRP A 94 9.42 -9.79 -0.01
CA TRP A 94 9.28 -8.39 0.35
C TRP A 94 9.47 -8.15 1.85
N ALA A 95 8.91 -9.01 2.69
CA ALA A 95 9.05 -8.88 4.13
C ALA A 95 10.52 -8.98 4.58
N ARG A 96 11.32 -9.86 3.97
CA ARG A 96 12.77 -9.89 4.22
C ARG A 96 13.47 -8.63 3.76
N LEU A 97 13.11 -8.09 2.59
CA LEU A 97 13.70 -6.86 2.07
C LEU A 97 13.46 -5.69 3.03
N LEU A 98 12.22 -5.54 3.50
CA LEU A 98 11.83 -4.53 4.48
C LEU A 98 12.51 -4.74 5.84
N GLN A 99 12.63 -5.99 6.30
CA GLN A 99 13.35 -6.30 7.53
C GLN A 99 14.84 -5.93 7.43
N MET A 100 15.47 -6.14 6.27
CA MET A 100 16.85 -5.70 6.02
C MET A 100 16.99 -4.17 5.96
N GLN A 101 15.93 -3.45 5.61
CA GLN A 101 15.88 -1.97 5.65
C GLN A 101 15.67 -1.42 7.06
N GLY A 102 15.28 -2.27 8.03
CA GLY A 102 15.07 -1.91 9.43
C GLY A 102 13.62 -1.62 9.79
N ASN A 103 12.68 -1.71 8.85
CA ASN A 103 11.25 -1.54 9.14
C ASN A 103 10.70 -2.76 9.89
N PRO A 104 9.83 -2.56 10.91
CA PRO A 104 9.00 -3.63 11.43
C PRO A 104 8.06 -4.17 10.36
N VAL A 105 7.96 -5.49 10.23
CA VAL A 105 7.08 -6.12 9.23
C VAL A 105 6.23 -7.21 9.85
N ARG A 106 4.94 -7.24 9.52
CA ARG A 106 4.03 -8.33 9.88
C ARG A 106 3.41 -8.92 8.62
N ILE A 107 3.55 -10.24 8.45
CA ILE A 107 2.82 -10.99 7.43
C ILE A 107 1.54 -11.52 8.07
N LEU A 108 0.36 -11.08 7.63
CA LEU A 108 -0.93 -11.50 8.16
C LEU A 108 -1.50 -12.70 7.38
N PRO A 109 -2.16 -13.68 8.03
CA PRO A 109 -2.83 -14.76 7.32
C PRO A 109 -3.97 -14.25 6.42
N ALA A 110 -3.90 -14.51 5.12
CA ALA A 110 -4.87 -14.00 4.13
C ALA A 110 -6.33 -14.43 4.44
N GLN A 111 -6.51 -15.61 5.04
CA GLN A 111 -7.84 -16.07 5.47
C GLN A 111 -8.46 -15.13 6.51
N LEU A 112 -7.66 -14.63 7.46
CA LEU A 112 -8.13 -13.73 8.50
C LEU A 112 -8.27 -12.29 7.97
N VAL A 113 -7.38 -11.87 7.07
CA VAL A 113 -7.51 -10.59 6.36
C VAL A 113 -8.82 -10.53 5.58
N ALA A 114 -9.18 -11.60 4.87
CA ALA A 114 -10.41 -11.65 4.09
C ALA A 114 -11.68 -11.44 4.93
N SER A 115 -11.68 -11.86 6.21
CA SER A 115 -12.79 -11.64 7.15
C SER A 115 -12.97 -10.16 7.55
N HIS A 116 -11.96 -9.32 7.32
CA HIS A 116 -12.00 -7.88 7.61
C HIS A 116 -12.24 -7.01 6.38
N ARG A 117 -12.48 -7.61 5.21
CA ARG A 117 -12.79 -6.84 4.00
C ARG A 117 -14.22 -6.31 4.06
N SER A 118 -14.35 -5.01 3.84
CA SER A 118 -15.63 -4.36 3.61
C SER A 118 -15.85 -4.19 2.10
N GLY A 119 -16.96 -4.69 1.59
CA GLY A 119 -17.32 -4.55 0.17
C GLY A 119 -16.69 -5.62 -0.74
N PRO A 120 -16.80 -5.44 -2.07
CA PRO A 120 -16.34 -6.42 -3.05
C PRO A 120 -14.82 -6.55 -3.06
N LYS A 121 -14.33 -7.69 -3.57
CA LYS A 121 -12.89 -7.92 -3.73
C LYS A 121 -12.33 -6.99 -4.81
N ASN A 122 -11.37 -6.16 -4.41
CA ASN A 122 -10.52 -5.34 -5.28
C ASN A 122 -9.29 -4.91 -4.49
N ASP A 123 -8.23 -4.49 -5.19
CA ASP A 123 -6.93 -4.17 -4.59
C ASP A 123 -7.05 -3.14 -3.46
N ARG A 124 -7.88 -2.11 -3.63
CA ARG A 124 -8.19 -1.07 -2.63
C ARG A 124 -8.77 -1.66 -1.35
N ASN A 125 -9.85 -2.42 -1.48
CA ASN A 125 -10.53 -3.02 -0.33
C ASN A 125 -9.68 -4.09 0.35
N ASP A 126 -8.82 -4.78 -0.40
CA ASP A 126 -7.87 -5.75 0.14
C ASP A 126 -6.78 -5.03 0.97
N ALA A 127 -6.20 -3.92 0.49
CA ALA A 127 -5.25 -3.10 1.26
C ALA A 127 -5.87 -2.54 2.57
N LEU A 128 -7.11 -2.05 2.50
CA LEU A 128 -7.84 -1.60 3.70
C LEU A 128 -8.19 -2.76 4.65
N ALA A 129 -8.43 -3.96 4.13
CA ALA A 129 -8.65 -5.15 4.96
C ALA A 129 -7.38 -5.53 5.72
N ILE A 130 -6.21 -5.42 5.09
CA ILE A 130 -4.91 -5.66 5.74
C ILE A 130 -4.70 -4.69 6.90
N LEU A 131 -4.98 -3.39 6.71
CA LEU A 131 -4.92 -2.40 7.80
C LEU A 131 -5.83 -2.79 8.98
N ARG A 132 -7.10 -3.09 8.71
CA ARG A 132 -8.06 -3.51 9.75
C ARG A 132 -7.61 -4.78 10.47
N ALA A 133 -7.15 -5.78 9.73
CA ALA A 133 -6.61 -7.02 10.28
C ALA A 133 -5.37 -6.79 11.13
N GLY A 134 -4.53 -5.81 10.76
CA GLY A 134 -3.34 -5.44 11.52
C GLY A 134 -3.65 -4.95 12.93
N ARG A 135 -4.81 -4.35 13.14
CA ARG A 135 -5.27 -3.83 14.45
C ARG A 135 -5.84 -4.93 15.35
N ASP A 136 -6.22 -6.09 14.81
CA ASP A 136 -6.71 -7.20 15.59
C ASP A 136 -5.55 -7.89 16.33
N CYS A 137 -5.52 -7.74 17.66
CA CYS A 137 -4.49 -8.31 18.53
C CYS A 137 -4.51 -9.84 18.59
N LYS A 138 -5.60 -10.49 18.16
CA LYS A 138 -5.71 -11.95 18.11
C LYS A 138 -5.03 -12.53 16.86
N ILE A 139 -4.75 -11.71 15.85
CA ILE A 139 -4.10 -12.16 14.62
C ILE A 139 -2.58 -12.20 14.82
N SER A 140 -2.06 -13.42 15.00
CA SER A 140 -0.63 -13.68 15.03
C SER A 140 -0.02 -13.55 13.64
N ALA A 141 1.13 -12.88 13.55
CA ALA A 141 1.87 -12.76 12.31
C ALA A 141 2.51 -14.09 11.91
N VAL A 142 2.51 -14.37 10.61
CA VAL A 142 3.24 -15.50 10.03
C VAL A 142 4.74 -15.22 10.10
N PRO A 143 5.57 -16.18 10.58
CA PRO A 143 7.01 -15.99 10.64
C PRO A 143 7.63 -15.67 9.28
N ILE A 144 8.55 -14.71 9.27
CA ILE A 144 9.39 -14.39 8.11
C ILE A 144 10.48 -15.45 8.02
N LYS A 145 10.54 -16.16 6.89
CA LYS A 145 11.43 -17.30 6.67
C LYS A 145 12.62 -16.92 5.80
N SER A 146 13.79 -17.45 6.14
CA SER A 146 14.97 -17.36 5.27
C SER A 146 14.73 -18.06 3.92
N ALA A 147 15.55 -17.74 2.93
CA ALA A 147 15.44 -18.36 1.60
C ALA A 147 15.66 -19.88 1.69
N ALA A 148 16.65 -20.30 2.47
CA ALA A 148 16.92 -21.70 2.76
C ALA A 148 15.74 -22.40 3.46
N ALA A 149 15.11 -21.77 4.45
CA ALA A 149 13.95 -22.35 5.14
C ALA A 149 12.75 -22.54 4.20
N MET A 150 12.50 -21.58 3.29
CA MET A 150 11.46 -21.74 2.26
C MET A 150 11.79 -22.86 1.28
N ALA A 151 13.05 -22.96 0.84
CA ALA A 151 13.50 -24.03 -0.06
C ALA A 151 13.35 -25.41 0.59
N MET A 152 13.74 -25.56 1.85
CA MET A 152 13.56 -26.78 2.63
C MET A 152 12.08 -27.18 2.76
N GLN A 153 11.20 -26.20 3.04
CA GLN A 153 9.76 -26.45 3.10
C GLN A 153 9.20 -26.88 1.73
N ALA A 154 9.67 -26.27 0.63
CA ALA A 154 9.27 -26.65 -0.72
C ALA A 154 9.69 -28.08 -1.06
N LEU A 155 10.94 -28.46 -0.74
CA LEU A 155 11.45 -29.82 -0.91
C LEU A 155 10.61 -30.83 -0.11
N HIS A 156 10.30 -30.52 1.15
CA HIS A 156 9.49 -31.39 1.99
C HIS A 156 8.08 -31.61 1.41
N ARG A 157 7.44 -30.54 0.91
CA ARG A 157 6.13 -30.62 0.24
C ARG A 157 6.20 -31.48 -1.03
N ALA A 158 7.24 -31.30 -1.84
CA ALA A 158 7.46 -32.13 -3.03
C ALA A 158 7.56 -33.61 -2.65
N ARG A 159 8.41 -33.95 -1.68
CA ARG A 159 8.56 -35.32 -1.18
C ARG A 159 7.24 -35.91 -0.66
N GLN A 160 6.49 -35.18 0.16
CA GLN A 160 5.18 -35.65 0.65
C GLN A 160 4.20 -35.94 -0.48
N GLY A 161 4.21 -35.13 -1.54
CA GLY A 161 3.39 -35.35 -2.74
C GLY A 161 3.74 -36.62 -3.52
N TYR A 162 5.01 -37.05 -3.50
CA TYR A 162 5.44 -38.32 -4.09
C TYR A 162 5.11 -39.55 -3.23
N VAL A 163 5.12 -39.41 -1.89
CA VAL A 163 4.85 -40.53 -0.97
C VAL A 163 3.37 -40.87 -0.85
N ARG A 164 2.47 -39.90 -1.08
CA ARG A 164 1.00 -40.08 -1.01
C ARG A 164 0.37 -40.53 -2.34
N ARG A 165 1.18 -40.91 -3.33
CA ARG A 165 0.75 -41.51 -4.59
C ARG A 165 1.08 -43.00 -4.57
#